data_AF-A0A917ZMH4-F1
#
_entry.id   AF-A0A917ZMH4-F1
#
_cell.length_a   1.000
_cell.length_b   1.000
_cell.length_c   1.000
_cell.angle_alpha   90.00
_cell.angle_beta   90.00
_cell.angle_gamma   90.00
#
_symmetry.space_group_name_H-M   'P 1'
#
loop_
_entity.id
_entity.type
_entity.pdbx_description
1 polymer ?
#
loop_
_entity_poly.entity_id
_entity_poly.type
_entity_poly.pdbx_seq_one_letter_code
_entity_poly.pdbx_strand_id
1 'polypeptide(L)' 'MRTRALSEEQRKAILALAAAPVRCSEFRADFFNAWNASELQRRVSGCVNAGYICGNDGSPIQQ' A
#
# COMPACT_ATOMS: atom_id res chain seq x y z
N MET A 1 -22.46 0.75 27.64
CA MET A 1 -21.59 0.76 26.43
C MET A 1 -20.64 -0.42 26.51
N ARG A 2 -20.67 -1.35 25.56
CA ARG A 2 -19.82 -2.55 25.58
C ARG A 2 -18.60 -2.27 24.70
N THR A 3 -17.50 -1.84 25.29
CA THR A 3 -16.20 -1.67 24.60
C THR A 3 -15.71 -3.06 24.19
N ARG A 4 -15.87 -3.43 22.92
CA ARG A 4 -15.28 -4.66 22.39
C ARG A 4 -13.81 -4.38 22.11
N ALA A 5 -12.93 -4.93 22.94
CA ALA A 5 -11.51 -4.98 22.63
C ALA A 5 -11.30 -5.92 21.44
N LEU A 6 -10.52 -5.48 20.44
CA LEU A 6 -10.11 -6.32 19.31
C LEU A 6 -9.26 -7.49 19.82
N SER A 7 -9.58 -8.70 19.37
CA SER A 7 -8.76 -9.88 19.65
C SER A 7 -7.38 -9.75 18.99
N GLU A 8 -6.39 -10.50 19.50
CA GLU A 8 -5.03 -10.50 18.94
C GLU A 8 -5.02 -10.85 17.44
N GLU A 9 -5.86 -11.80 17.03
CA GLU A 9 -6.03 -12.16 15.62
C GLU A 9 -6.58 -11.00 14.78
N GLN A 10 -7.56 -10.26 15.31
CA GLN A 10 -8.08 -9.07 14.62
C GLN A 10 -7.03 -7.97 14.51
N ARG A 11 -6.18 -7.78 15.54
CA ARG A 11 -5.07 -6.81 15.50
C ARG A 11 -4.01 -7.19 14.47
N LYS A 12 -3.61 -8.48 14.44
CA LYS A 12 -2.71 -9.01 13.41
C LYS A 12 -3.27 -8.83 12.01
N ALA A 13 -4.57 -9.11 11.81
CA ALA A 13 -5.22 -8.92 10.52
C ALA A 13 -5.23 -7.46 10.07
N ILE A 14 -5.46 -6.50 10.99
CA ILE A 14 -5.41 -5.06 10.68
C ILE A 14 -3.98 -4.64 10.31
N LEU A 15 -2.97 -5.10 11.04
CA LEU A 15 -1.56 -4.83 10.73
C LEU A 15 -1.17 -5.45 9.36
N ALA A 16 -1.63 -6.66 9.08
CA ALA A 16 -1.41 -7.32 7.79
C ALA A 16 -2.09 -6.56 6.64
N LEU A 17 -3.30 -6.03 6.86
CA LEU A 17 -4.00 -5.20 5.88
C LEU A 17 -3.27 -3.87 5.63
N ALA A 18 -2.70 -3.26 6.67
CA ALA A 18 -1.90 -2.03 6.53
C ALA A 18 -0.57 -2.25 5.79
N ALA A 19 -0.04 -3.48 5.84
CA ALA A 19 1.16 -3.88 5.12
C ALA A 19 0.86 -4.49 3.73
N ALA A 20 -0.41 -4.71 3.40
CA ALA A 20 -0.80 -5.34 2.15
C ALA A 20 -0.47 -4.44 0.95
N PRO A 21 -0.10 -5.02 -0.20
CA PRO A 21 0.13 -4.26 -1.40
C PRO A 21 -1.17 -3.61 -1.88
N VAL A 22 -1.18 -2.28 -1.90
CA VAL A 22 -2.28 -1.48 -2.42
C VAL A 22 -2.22 -1.52 -3.94
N ARG A 23 -3.36 -1.73 -4.62
CA ARG A 23 -3.39 -1.51 -6.08
C ARG A 23 -2.92 -0.09 -6.36
N CYS A 24 -2.23 0.12 -7.48
CA CYS A 24 -2.00 1.48 -7.97
C CYS A 24 -3.33 2.24 -8.06
N SER A 25 -4.44 1.59 -8.42
CA SER A 25 -5.78 2.19 -8.43
C SER A 25 -6.36 2.56 -7.06
N GLU A 26 -5.84 2.00 -5.97
CA GLU A 26 -6.20 2.34 -4.58
C GLU A 26 -5.29 3.45 -4.03
N PHE A 27 -4.90 4.40 -4.90
CA PHE A 27 -4.19 5.63 -4.56
C PHE A 27 -4.81 6.24 -3.30
N ARG A 28 -4.17 6.00 -2.16
CA ARG A 28 -4.41 6.80 -0.97
C ARG A 28 -3.93 8.21 -1.34
N ALA A 29 -4.70 9.24 -1.00
CA ALA A 29 -4.45 10.61 -1.44
C ALA A 29 -3.06 11.15 -1.03
N ASP A 30 -2.36 10.46 -0.14
CA ASP A 30 -1.01 10.72 0.34
C ASP A 30 0.11 10.11 -0.53
N PHE A 31 -0.20 9.27 -1.53
CA PHE A 31 0.82 8.53 -2.28
C PHE A 31 1.90 9.43 -2.90
N PHE A 32 1.51 10.51 -3.58
CA PHE A 32 2.47 11.43 -4.20
C PHE A 32 3.27 12.26 -3.18
N ASN A 33 2.81 12.32 -1.93
CA ASN A 33 3.44 13.06 -0.84
C ASN A 33 4.25 12.16 0.11
N ALA A 34 4.09 10.84 0.03
CA ALA A 34 4.74 9.87 0.91
C ALA A 34 6.19 9.56 0.52
N TRP A 35 6.61 9.93 -0.69
CA TRP A 35 7.89 9.55 -1.28
C TRP A 35 8.72 10.78 -1.68
N ASN A 36 10.03 10.63 -1.62
CA ASN A 36 10.93 11.58 -2.29
C ASN A 36 10.78 11.47 -3.82
N ALA A 37 11.22 12.50 -4.55
CA ALA A 37 11.01 12.59 -6.00
C ALA A 37 11.56 11.39 -6.79
N SER A 38 12.74 10.88 -6.43
CA SER A 38 13.34 9.70 -7.08
C SER A 38 12.52 8.43 -6.88
N GLU A 39 12.03 8.21 -5.66
CA GLU A 39 11.29 7.00 -5.32
C GLU A 39 9.86 7.04 -5.86
N LEU A 40 9.28 8.25 -5.91
CA LEU A 40 8.03 8.49 -6.60
C LEU A 40 8.15 8.18 -8.10
N GLN A 41 9.20 8.69 -8.77
CA GLN A 41 9.41 8.46 -10.19
C GLN A 41 9.60 6.98 -10.54
N ARG A 42 10.32 6.24 -9.69
CA ARG A 42 10.47 4.78 -9.86
C ARG A 42 9.12 4.05 -9.77
N ARG A 43 8.29 4.41 -8.80
CA ARG A 43 6.97 3.77 -8.61
C ARG A 43 5.98 4.14 -9.72
N VAL A 44 5.99 5.41 -10.16
CA VAL A 44 5.14 5.86 -11.28
C VAL A 44 5.52 5.13 -12.57
N SER A 45 6.81 5.04 -12.88
CA SER A 45 7.27 4.35 -14.10
C SER A 45 7.05 2.83 -14.04
N GLY A 46 7.44 2.20 -12.93
CA GLY A 46 7.40 0.73 -12.79
C GLY A 46 6.01 0.14 -12.55
N CYS A 47 5.07 0.93 -12.02
CA CYS A 47 3.75 0.42 -11.66
C CYS A 47 2.59 1.20 -12.29
N VAL A 48 2.57 2.54 -12.18
CA VAL A 48 1.42 3.35 -12.66
C VAL A 48 1.35 3.31 -14.19
N ASN A 49 2.43 3.69 -14.86
CA ASN A 49 2.50 3.70 -16.32
C ASN A 49 2.43 2.29 -16.91
N ALA A 50 2.95 1.30 -16.19
CA ALA A 50 2.94 -0.10 -16.60
C ALA A 50 1.62 -0.83 -16.29
N GLY A 51 0.71 -0.22 -15.51
CA GLY A 51 -0.58 -0.81 -15.15
C GLY A 51 -0.51 -1.93 -14.11
N TYR A 52 0.59 -2.05 -13.36
CA TYR A 52 0.81 -3.10 -12.36
C TYR A 52 0.42 -2.68 -10.95
N ILE A 53 0.17 -3.67 -10.08
CA ILE A 53 0.03 -3.46 -8.63
C ILE A 53 1.42 -3.29 -8.03
N CYS A 54 1.66 -2.15 -7.39
CA CYS A 54 2.89 -1.87 -6.67
C CYS A 54 2.83 -2.42 -5.26
N GLY A 55 3.88 -3.11 -4.83
CA GLY A 55 4.10 -3.45 -3.42
C GLY A 55 4.47 -2.24 -2.57
N ASN A 56 4.49 -2.44 -1.25
CA ASN A 56 5.00 -1.43 -0.33
C ASN A 56 6.47 -1.08 -0.60
N ASP A 57 7.24 -2.00 -1.18
CA ASP A 57 8.62 -1.81 -1.63
C ASP A 57 8.73 -1.04 -2.97
N GLY A 58 7.62 -0.79 -3.66
CA GLY A 58 7.58 -0.09 -4.94
C GLY A 58 7.94 -0.95 -6.14
N SER A 59 7.95 -2.27 -5.95
CA SER A 59 8.13 -3.24 -7.02
C SER A 59 6.77 -3.77 -7.48
N PRO A 60 6.60 -4.08 -8.78
CA PRO A 60 5.38 -4.70 -9.27
C PRO A 60 5.24 -6.14 -8.74
N ILE A 61 4.06 -6.48 -8.20
CA ILE A 61 3.78 -7.80 -7.60
C ILE A 61 3.11 -8.76 -8.59
N GLN A 62 2.37 -8.23 -9.56
CA GLN A 62 1.88 -9.00 -10.70
C GLN A 62 2.70 -8.60 -11.92
N GLN A 63 3.49 -9.52 -12.45
CA GLN A 63 4.08 -9.46 -13.79
C GLN A 63 3.33 -10.40 -14.72
#